data_AF-A0A9Q3BET6-F1
#
_entry.id   AF-A0A9Q3BET6-F1
#
_cell.length_a   1.000
_cell.length_b   1.000
_cell.length_c   1.000
_cell.angle_alpha   90.00
_cell.angle_beta   90.00
_cell.angle_gamma   90.00
#
_symmetry.space_group_name_H-M   'P 1'
#
loop_
_entity.id
_entity.type
_entity.pdbx_description
1 polymer ?
#
loop_
_entity_poly.entity_id
_entity_poly.type
_entity_poly.pdbx_seq_one_letter_code
_entity_poly.pdbx_strand_id
1 'polypeptide(L)'
;MKAPECLDGTQPFKVRNFIQSCQLIFHNDPEKFSQDRNKVLYATSFLIDRTAKWIEPYLSNLTNQDPNYLLNSWKLFQSQLSTSFGDPNEVRKAEEELDSLRMEEGGHVSLYISFFRSLVS
;
A
#
# COMPACT_ATOMS: atom_id res chain seq x y z
N MET A 1 13.40 -0.33 11.95
CA MET A 1 12.94 -0.36 10.55
C MET A 1 13.01 1.03 9.96
N LYS A 2 13.23 1.14 8.64
CA LYS A 2 13.20 2.43 7.94
C LYS A 2 11.74 2.92 7.86
N ALA A 3 11.53 4.21 8.11
CA ALA A 3 10.20 4.83 7.95
C ALA A 3 9.76 4.81 6.46
N PRO A 4 8.44 4.86 6.19
CA PRO A 4 7.94 4.97 4.82
C PRO A 4 8.43 6.26 4.16
N GLU A 5 8.59 6.23 2.84
CA GLU A 5 8.77 7.45 2.05
C GLU A 5 7.46 8.25 2.03
N CYS A 6 7.54 9.59 2.01
CA CYS A 6 6.37 10.42 1.89
C CYS A 6 5.68 10.20 0.54
N LEU A 7 4.34 10.19 0.54
CA LEU A 7 3.52 9.93 -0.63
C LEU A 7 2.81 11.21 -1.06
N ASP A 8 3.18 11.77 -2.21
CA ASP A 8 2.60 13.00 -2.78
C ASP A 8 1.39 12.76 -3.71
N GLY A 9 1.19 11.50 -4.12
CA GLY A 9 0.15 11.07 -5.05
C GLY A 9 0.46 11.33 -6.53
N THR A 10 1.73 11.54 -6.90
CA THR A 10 2.13 11.76 -8.30
C THR A 10 2.52 10.49 -9.05
N GLN A 11 3.05 9.50 -8.34
CA GLN A 11 3.58 8.26 -8.91
C GLN A 11 2.77 7.04 -8.44
N PRO A 12 1.92 6.46 -9.30
CA PRO A 12 1.00 5.40 -8.87
C PRO A 12 1.66 4.16 -8.28
N PHE A 13 2.81 3.74 -8.83
CA PHE A 13 3.58 2.60 -8.33
C PHE A 13 4.14 2.81 -6.90
N LYS A 14 4.29 4.06 -6.44
CA LYS A 14 4.76 4.34 -5.07
C LYS A 14 3.72 3.98 -4.01
N VAL A 15 2.44 3.89 -4.37
CA VAL A 15 1.36 3.54 -3.42
C VAL A 15 1.56 2.13 -2.87
N ARG A 16 1.88 1.16 -3.72
CA ARG A 16 2.17 -0.22 -3.27
C ARG A 16 3.37 -0.27 -2.32
N ASN A 17 4.48 0.37 -2.70
CA ASN A 17 5.69 0.42 -1.88
C ASN A 17 5.45 1.08 -0.51
N PHE A 18 4.65 2.15 -0.50
CA PHE A 18 4.24 2.84 0.71
C PHE A 18 3.43 1.92 1.63
N ILE A 19 2.39 1.27 1.09
CA ILE A 19 1.54 0.33 1.85
C ILE A 19 2.37 -0.83 2.42
N GLN A 20 3.25 -1.43 1.63
CA GLN A 20 4.13 -2.52 2.08
C GLN A 20 5.08 -2.06 3.19
N SER A 21 5.65 -0.86 3.08
CA SER A 21 6.52 -0.28 4.10
C SER A 21 5.76 -0.07 5.43
N CYS A 22 4.53 0.44 5.36
CA CYS A 22 3.66 0.56 6.54
C CYS A 22 3.35 -0.80 7.16
N GLN A 23 2.95 -1.79 6.37
CA GLN A 23 2.65 -3.14 6.84
C GLN A 23 3.84 -3.78 7.57
N LEU A 24 5.05 -3.62 7.03
CA LEU A 24 6.27 -4.14 7.66
C LEU A 24 6.49 -3.53 9.05
N ILE A 25 6.31 -2.21 9.18
CA ILE A 25 6.42 -1.49 10.46
C ILE A 25 5.36 -1.96 11.45
N PHE A 26 4.12 -2.15 11.01
CA PHE A 26 3.03 -2.59 11.88
C PHE A 26 3.25 -4.00 12.43
N HIS A 27 3.80 -4.91 11.61
CA HIS A 27 4.13 -6.26 12.05
C HIS A 27 5.33 -6.28 13.01
N ASN A 28 6.22 -5.30 12.93
CA ASN A 28 7.38 -5.22 13.80
C ASN A 28 7.06 -4.70 15.20
N ASP A 29 5.98 -3.95 15.35
CA ASP A 29 5.55 -3.37 16.62
C ASP A 29 4.03 -3.57 16.80
N PRO A 30 3.60 -4.83 17.01
CA PRO A 30 2.18 -5.17 17.06
C PRO A 30 1.47 -4.56 18.28
N GLU A 31 2.20 -4.25 19.36
CA GLU A 31 1.63 -3.59 20.54
C GLU A 31 1.22 -2.15 20.22
N LYS A 32 2.12 -1.38 19.60
CA LYS A 32 1.85 -0.01 19.16
C LYS A 32 0.77 0.06 18.09
N PHE A 33 0.79 -0.89 17.16
CA PHE A 33 -0.13 -0.95 16.02
C PHE A 33 -1.26 -1.99 16.21
N SER A 34 -1.66 -2.20 17.45
CA SER A 34 -2.74 -3.14 17.83
C SER A 34 -4.11 -2.72 17.29
N GLN A 35 -4.34 -1.42 17.11
CA GLN A 35 -5.57 -0.87 16.54
C GLN A 35 -5.35 -0.35 15.13
N ASP A 36 -6.30 -0.63 14.23
CA ASP A 36 -6.26 -0.13 12.85
C ASP A 36 -6.20 1.39 12.76
N ARG A 37 -6.84 2.08 13.71
CA ARG A 37 -6.76 3.53 13.82
C ARG A 37 -5.32 4.03 13.99
N ASN A 38 -4.51 3.37 14.80
CA ASN A 38 -3.11 3.75 14.99
C ASN A 38 -2.30 3.56 13.70
N LYS A 39 -2.61 2.51 12.93
CA LYS A 39 -2.00 2.24 11.61
C LYS A 39 -2.34 3.35 10.62
N VAL A 40 -3.62 3.71 10.51
CA VAL A 40 -4.08 4.74 9.56
C VAL A 40 -3.55 6.11 9.93
N LEU A 41 -3.53 6.48 11.21
CA LEU A 41 -2.96 7.75 11.65
C LEU A 41 -1.44 7.82 11.39
N TYR A 42 -0.73 6.73 11.62
CA TYR A 42 0.69 6.64 11.28
C TYR A 42 0.93 6.78 9.78
N ALA A 43 0.19 6.08 8.93
CA ALA A 43 0.34 6.23 7.48
C ALA A 43 -0.01 7.66 7.02
N THR A 44 -1.06 8.25 7.60
CA THR A 44 -1.49 9.62 7.30
C THR A 44 -0.38 10.65 7.56
N SER A 45 0.51 10.44 8.54
CA SER A 45 1.60 11.39 8.81
C SER A 45 2.67 11.46 7.70
N PHE A 46 2.65 10.53 6.75
CA PHE A 46 3.55 10.51 5.59
C PHE A 46 2.86 10.94 4.29
N LEU A 47 1.56 11.28 4.35
CA LEU A 47 0.84 11.83 3.20
C LEU A 47 1.18 13.31 3.04
N ILE A 48 1.55 13.71 1.82
CA ILE A 48 1.90 15.09 1.48
C ILE A 48 1.15 15.55 0.23
N ASP A 49 1.12 16.86 -0.02
CA ASP A 49 0.54 17.45 -1.22
C ASP A 49 -0.89 16.96 -1.56
N ARG A 50 -1.05 16.14 -2.61
CA ARG A 50 -2.37 15.71 -3.09
C ARG A 50 -3.03 14.70 -2.14
N THR A 51 -2.24 13.80 -1.57
CA THR A 51 -2.75 12.80 -0.64
C THR A 51 -3.13 13.42 0.70
N ALA A 52 -2.38 14.44 1.14
CA ALA A 52 -2.72 15.22 2.33
C ALA A 52 -4.07 15.95 2.16
N LYS A 53 -4.30 16.58 1.01
CA LYS A 53 -5.61 17.21 0.69
C LYS A 53 -6.74 16.20 0.61
N TRP A 54 -6.47 15.01 0.10
CA TRP A 54 -7.47 13.94 0.00
C TRP A 54 -7.90 13.39 1.37
N ILE A 55 -6.97 13.27 2.33
CA ILE A 55 -7.29 12.74 3.66
C ILE A 55 -7.89 13.80 4.61
N GLU A 56 -7.67 15.08 4.33
CA GLU A 56 -8.09 16.23 5.16
C GLU A 56 -9.57 16.18 5.62
N PRO A 57 -10.57 15.87 4.76
CA PRO A 57 -11.96 15.80 5.20
C PRO A 57 -12.18 14.75 6.30
N TYR A 58 -11.43 13.66 6.29
CA TYR A 58 -11.54 12.60 7.30
C TYR A 58 -10.87 13.00 8.62
N LEU A 59 -9.84 13.83 8.57
CA LEU A 59 -9.18 14.38 9.76
C LEU A 59 -10.04 15.40 10.50
N SER A 60 -11.06 15.99 9.85
CA SER A 60 -11.97 16.94 10.51
C SER A 60 -12.81 16.31 11.63
N ASN A 61 -13.02 14.98 11.60
CA ASN A 61 -13.80 14.25 12.58
C ASN A 61 -12.99 13.06 13.17
N LEU A 62 -11.93 13.39 13.91
CA LEU A 62 -11.11 12.39 14.61
C LEU A 62 -11.91 11.64 15.68
N THR A 63 -12.96 12.21 16.26
CA THR A 63 -13.74 11.53 17.30
C THR A 63 -14.72 10.50 16.75
N ASN A 64 -14.84 10.37 15.42
CA ASN A 64 -15.69 9.36 14.80
C ASN A 64 -15.24 7.94 15.20
N GLN A 65 -16.17 7.17 15.76
CA GLN A 65 -15.97 5.79 16.21
C GLN A 65 -16.58 4.75 15.26
N ASP A 66 -17.20 5.17 14.15
CA ASP A 66 -17.74 4.25 13.15
C ASP A 66 -16.61 3.34 12.62
N PRO A 67 -16.72 2.01 12.73
CA PRO A 67 -15.75 1.07 12.19
C PRO A 67 -15.55 1.19 10.68
N ASN A 68 -16.56 1.67 9.95
CA ASN A 68 -16.51 1.92 8.51
C ASN A 68 -15.94 3.29 8.17
N TYR A 69 -15.54 4.08 9.17
CA TYR A 69 -14.85 5.34 8.93
C TYR A 69 -13.43 5.07 8.46
N LEU A 70 -12.98 5.82 7.44
CA LEU A 70 -11.68 5.63 6.80
C LEU A 70 -10.52 5.57 7.80
N LEU A 71 -10.54 6.42 8.84
CA LEU A 71 -9.49 6.48 9.84
C LEU A 71 -9.48 5.30 10.82
N ASN A 72 -10.55 4.51 10.89
CA ASN A 72 -10.70 3.41 11.85
C ASN A 72 -10.46 2.04 11.22
N SER A 73 -10.27 1.95 9.89
CA SER A 73 -10.06 0.69 9.18
C SER A 73 -8.86 0.78 8.24
N TRP A 74 -7.81 0.00 8.54
CA TRP A 74 -6.62 -0.06 7.68
C TRP A 74 -6.97 -0.61 6.30
N LYS A 75 -7.82 -1.63 6.24
CA LYS A 75 -8.30 -2.23 4.99
C LYS A 75 -9.01 -1.20 4.10
N LEU A 76 -9.90 -0.40 4.68
CA LEU A 76 -10.62 0.63 3.92
C LEU A 76 -9.67 1.72 3.43
N PHE A 77 -8.74 2.16 4.29
CA PHE A 77 -7.70 3.12 3.93
C PHE A 77 -6.85 2.64 2.75
N GLN A 78 -6.35 1.40 2.79
CA GLN A 78 -5.58 0.82 1.68
C GLN A 78 -6.39 0.81 0.38
N SER A 79 -7.64 0.33 0.43
CA SER A 79 -8.49 0.24 -0.76
C SER A 79 -8.74 1.61 -1.38
N GLN A 80 -9.06 2.62 -0.57
CA GLN A 80 -9.37 3.96 -1.04
C GLN A 80 -8.11 4.70 -1.52
N LEU A 81 -6.97 4.52 -0.85
CA LEU A 81 -5.69 5.08 -1.26
C LEU A 81 -5.25 4.50 -2.61
N SER A 82 -5.32 3.17 -2.78
CA SER A 82 -5.01 2.50 -4.06
C SER A 82 -5.99 2.87 -5.17
N THR A 83 -7.28 3.03 -4.87
CA THR A 83 -8.26 3.47 -5.88
C THR A 83 -8.01 4.92 -6.32
N SER A 84 -7.58 5.78 -5.39
CA SER A 84 -7.41 7.21 -5.67
C SER A 84 -6.06 7.55 -6.31
N PHE A 85 -4.99 6.83 -5.94
CA PHE A 85 -3.62 7.16 -6.32
C PHE A 85 -2.83 5.98 -6.87
N GLY A 86 -3.31 4.75 -6.76
CA GLY A 86 -2.63 3.55 -7.25
C GLY A 86 -2.71 3.42 -8.78
N ASP A 87 -1.96 2.45 -9.32
CA ASP A 87 -1.96 2.20 -10.76
C ASP A 87 -3.23 1.39 -11.12
N PRO A 88 -4.18 1.95 -11.89
CA PRO A 88 -5.40 1.24 -12.27
C PRO A 88 -5.11 0.02 -13.16
N ASN A 89 -3.93 -0.02 -13.78
CA ASN A 89 -3.50 -1.12 -14.62
C ASN A 89 -2.56 -2.09 -13.89
N GLU A 90 -2.35 -1.97 -12.58
CA GLU A 90 -1.39 -2.83 -11.87
C GLU A 90 -1.67 -4.32 -12.09
N VAL A 91 -2.94 -4.72 -11.99
CA VAL A 91 -3.38 -6.10 -12.23
C VAL A 91 -3.16 -6.49 -13.69
N ARG A 92 -3.62 -5.66 -14.64
CA ARG A 92 -3.44 -5.94 -16.08
C ARG A 92 -1.96 -6.03 -16.47
N LYS A 93 -1.12 -5.19 -15.88
CA LYS A 93 0.32 -5.20 -16.11
C LYS A 93 0.97 -6.46 -15.51
N ALA A 94 0.54 -6.88 -14.33
CA ALA A 94 0.98 -8.14 -13.74
C ALA A 94 0.55 -9.35 -14.58
N GLU A 95 -0.67 -9.33 -15.14
CA GLU A 95 -1.17 -10.35 -16.08
C GLU A 95 -0.35 -10.37 -17.37
N GLU A 96 -0.09 -9.21 -18.00
CA GLU A 96 0.75 -9.09 -19.20
C GLU A 96 2.19 -9.58 -18.92
N GLU A 97 2.75 -9.22 -17.77
CA GLU A 97 4.08 -9.69 -17.36
C GLU A 97 4.09 -11.20 -17.11
N LEU A 98 3.03 -11.78 -16.52
CA LEU A 98 2.87 -13.23 -16.34
C LEU A 98 2.74 -13.96 -17.68
N ASP A 99 1.95 -13.45 -18.63
CA ASP A 99 1.79 -14.04 -19.97
C ASP A 99 3.11 -14.03 -20.75
N SER A 100 3.93 -13.00 -20.54
CA SER A 100 5.27 -12.91 -21.14
C SER A 100 6.35 -13.68 -20.36
N LEU A 101 6.07 -14.12 -19.13
CA LEU A 101 7.05 -14.73 -18.24
C LEU A 101 7.40 -16.15 -18.71
N ARG A 102 8.60 -16.28 -19.27
CA ARG A 102 9.19 -17.55 -19.69
C ARG A 102 10.54 -17.77 -19.01
N MET A 103 10.85 -19.03 -18.72
CA MET A 103 12.20 -19.40 -18.31
C MET A 103 13.10 -19.38 -19.55
N GLU A 104 14.09 -18.50 -19.57
CA GLU A 104 15.08 -18.42 -20.64
C GLU A 104 15.91 -19.72 -20.73
N GLU A 105 16.43 -20.02 -21.92
CA GLU A 105 17.26 -21.21 -22.16
C GLU A 105 18.56 -21.13 -21.34
N GLY A 106 18.80 -22.13 -20.47
CA GLY A 106 19.89 -22.09 -19.48
C GLY A 106 19.59 -21.31 -18.20
N GLY A 107 18.38 -20.78 -18.05
CA GLY A 107 17.93 -20.06 -16.85
C GLY A 107 17.72 -20.96 -15.64
N HIS A 108 17.87 -20.38 -14.44
CA HIS A 108 17.61 -21.08 -13.18
C HIS A 108 16.13 -21.05 -12.80
N VAL A 109 15.57 -22.23 -12.50
CA VAL A 109 14.17 -22.39 -12.02
C VAL A 109 13.87 -21.52 -10.79
N SER A 110 14.85 -21.33 -9.91
CA SER A 110 14.71 -20.48 -8.72
C SER A 110 14.41 -19.02 -9.05
N LEU A 111 15.02 -18.47 -10.12
CA LEU A 111 14.76 -17.11 -10.58
C LEU A 111 13.35 -16.99 -11.15
N TYR A 112 12.96 -17.94 -12.01
CA TYR A 112 11.60 -17.98 -12.57
C TYR A 112 10.52 -18.01 -11.48
N ILE A 113 10.67 -18.90 -10.48
CA ILE A 113 9.73 -19.00 -9.36
C ILE A 113 9.69 -17.69 -8.55
N SER A 114 10.83 -17.03 -8.34
CA SER A 114 10.88 -15.76 -7.63
C SER A 114 10.15 -14.65 -8.37
N PHE A 115 10.35 -14.53 -9.69
CA PHE A 115 9.64 -13.56 -10.52
C PHE A 115 8.14 -13.83 -10.56
N PHE A 116 7.74 -15.07 -10.81
CA PHE A 116 6.33 -15.47 -10.78
C PHE A 116 5.64 -15.05 -9.47
N ARG A 117 6.27 -15.35 -8.31
CA ARG A 117 5.73 -14.99 -6.99
C ARG A 117 5.58 -13.48 -6.78
N SER A 118 6.45 -12.66 -7.38
CA SER A 118 6.34 -11.21 -7.27
C SER A 118 5.16 -10.61 -8.05
N LEU A 119 4.72 -11.29 -9.11
CA LEU A 119 3.62 -10.87 -9.98
C LEU A 119 2.25 -11.29 -9.45
N VAL A 120 2.16 -12.43 -8.76
CA VAL A 120 0.88 -12.94 -8.20
C VAL A 120 0.60 -12.48 -6.76
N SER A 121 1.46 -11.62 -6.18
CA SER A 121 1.36 -11.12 -4.79
C SER A 121 0.70 -9.75 -4.69
#